data_AF-A0A0H5SEN2-F1
#
_entry.id   AF-A0A0H5SEN2-F1
#
_cell.length_a   1.000
_cell.length_b   1.000
_cell.length_c   1.000
_cell.angle_alpha   90.00
_cell.angle_beta   90.00
_cell.angle_gamma   90.00
#
_symmetry.space_group_name_H-M   'P 1'
#
loop_
_entity.id
_entity.type
_entity.pdbx_description
1 polymer ?
#
loop_
_entity_poly.entity_id
_entity_poly.type
_entity_poly.pdbx_seq_one_letter_code
_entity_poly.pdbx_strand_id
1 'polypeptide(L)'
;MNPKLHPLLWKELKRQKKSKITPIIQVIAYCYFYIYLKSIFSIEIVLSLIPLMYVLAIQTDVFHYDFTNYIESLLSLPIEIINIIKSKCIFILLKAYVQSIITTLILLIYHVFIEKKDMVFSVKTFLLIIVLPIWQYYFSYFIGLVIWNLKSKIRIIPYLFQIIILLTCILLLSKNMVNILILIMLGLLLPISIGIKKLTETLSKERILKRSI
;
A
#
# COMPACT_ATOMS: atom_id res chain seq x y z
N MET A 1 11.06 -5.11 20.54
CA MET A 1 9.80 -4.80 19.82
C MET A 1 8.96 -3.88 20.70
N ASN A 2 8.52 -2.72 20.19
CA ASN A 2 7.90 -1.66 21.00
C ASN A 2 6.44 -2.03 21.35
N PRO A 3 6.05 -2.21 22.63
CA PRO A 3 4.72 -2.71 23.03
C PRO A 3 3.54 -1.80 22.65
N LYS A 4 3.82 -0.57 22.20
CA LYS A 4 2.81 0.42 21.77
C LYS A 4 2.27 0.21 20.35
N LEU A 5 2.90 -0.64 19.53
CA LEU A 5 2.47 -0.89 18.14
C LEU A 5 1.23 -1.80 18.05
N HIS A 6 1.14 -2.79 18.95
CA HIS A 6 0.11 -3.83 18.95
C HIS A 6 -1.33 -3.28 19.15
N PRO A 7 -1.58 -2.31 20.05
CA PRO A 7 -2.92 -1.75 20.25
C PRO A 7 -3.49 -1.04 19.02
N LEU A 8 -2.65 -0.32 18.27
CA LEU A 8 -3.06 0.41 17.07
C LEU A 8 -3.44 -0.54 15.93
N LEU A 9 -2.63 -1.58 15.72
CA LEU A 9 -2.94 -2.65 14.76
C LEU A 9 -4.26 -3.35 15.12
N TRP A 10 -4.46 -3.65 16.41
CA TRP A 10 -5.67 -4.30 16.89
C TRP A 10 -6.93 -3.43 16.74
N LYS A 11 -6.81 -2.12 16.94
CA LYS A 11 -7.89 -1.16 16.72
C LYS A 11 -8.34 -1.18 15.26
N GLU A 12 -7.41 -1.19 14.30
CA GLU A 12 -7.77 -1.24 12.88
C GLU A 12 -8.31 -2.59 12.43
N LEU A 13 -7.78 -3.68 12.96
CA LEU A 13 -8.35 -5.01 12.76
C LEU A 13 -9.81 -5.07 13.24
N LYS A 14 -10.11 -4.53 14.43
CA LYS A 14 -11.48 -4.45 14.96
C LYS A 14 -12.39 -3.57 14.10
N ARG A 15 -11.91 -2.44 13.59
CA ARG A 15 -12.67 -1.56 12.70
C ARG A 15 -13.06 -2.29 11.43
N GLN A 16 -12.09 -2.87 10.73
CA GLN A 16 -12.32 -3.47 9.41
C GLN A 16 -13.02 -4.82 9.49
N LYS A 17 -13.06 -5.50 10.65
CA LYS A 17 -13.90 -6.70 10.87
C LYS A 17 -15.40 -6.45 10.61
N LYS A 18 -15.86 -5.20 10.68
CA LYS A 18 -17.27 -4.86 10.40
C LYS A 18 -17.62 -4.95 8.92
N SER A 19 -16.66 -4.77 8.01
CA SER A 19 -16.88 -4.95 6.56
C SER A 19 -16.33 -6.28 6.09
N LYS A 20 -17.12 -7.35 6.27
CA LYS A 20 -16.76 -8.71 5.83
C LYS A 20 -16.82 -8.88 4.30
N ILE A 21 -17.61 -8.05 3.63
CA ILE A 21 -17.94 -8.20 2.20
C ILE A 21 -16.88 -7.52 1.30
N THR A 22 -16.33 -6.37 1.70
CA THR A 22 -15.36 -5.62 0.88
C THR A 22 -14.14 -6.45 0.46
N PRO A 23 -13.49 -7.23 1.35
CA PRO A 23 -12.40 -8.14 0.95
C PRO A 23 -12.78 -9.11 -0.16
N ILE A 24 -13.99 -9.68 -0.08
CA ILE A 24 -14.49 -10.66 -1.06
C ILE A 24 -14.73 -9.97 -2.41
N ILE A 25 -15.38 -8.80 -2.42
CA ILE A 25 -15.58 -8.00 -3.63
C ILE A 25 -14.24 -7.66 -4.28
N GLN A 26 -13.23 -7.27 -3.48
CA GLN A 26 -11.89 -6.96 -3.98
C GLN A 26 -11.23 -8.18 -4.63
N VAL A 27 -11.29 -9.36 -3.99
CA VAL A 27 -10.78 -10.62 -4.57
C VAL A 27 -11.47 -10.90 -5.90
N ILE A 28 -12.81 -10.84 -5.96
CA ILE A 28 -13.56 -11.10 -7.20
C ILE A 28 -13.17 -10.09 -8.29
N ALA A 29 -13.14 -8.79 -7.96
CA ALA A 29 -12.80 -7.73 -8.90
C ALA A 29 -11.38 -7.89 -9.45
N TYR A 30 -10.40 -8.24 -8.62
CA TYR A 30 -9.03 -8.44 -9.07
C TYR A 30 -8.82 -9.75 -9.82
N CYS A 31 -9.58 -10.81 -9.50
CA CYS A 31 -9.63 -12.01 -10.35
C CYS A 31 -10.20 -11.69 -11.74
N TYR A 32 -11.26 -10.89 -11.82
CA TYR A 32 -11.79 -10.45 -13.12
C TYR A 32 -10.81 -9.58 -13.88
N PHE A 33 -10.18 -8.62 -13.18
CA PHE A 33 -9.13 -7.77 -13.76
C PHE A 33 -7.94 -8.59 -14.25
N TYR A 34 -7.54 -9.64 -13.54
CA TYR A 34 -6.54 -10.60 -13.99
C TYR A 34 -6.93 -11.27 -15.32
N ILE A 35 -8.17 -11.76 -15.44
CA ILE A 35 -8.66 -12.40 -16.68
C ILE A 35 -8.58 -11.42 -17.85
N TYR A 36 -8.83 -10.14 -17.61
CA TYR A 36 -8.65 -9.10 -18.62
C TYR A 36 -7.16 -8.89 -18.97
N LEU A 37 -6.31 -8.72 -17.95
CA LEU A 37 -4.89 -8.42 -18.11
C LEU A 37 -4.05 -9.57 -18.67
N LYS A 38 -4.45 -10.82 -18.49
CA LYS A 38 -3.68 -11.99 -18.99
C LYS A 38 -3.52 -12.01 -20.51
N SER A 39 -4.37 -11.28 -21.24
CA SER A 39 -4.25 -11.12 -22.70
C SER A 39 -3.17 -10.11 -23.11
N ILE A 40 -2.71 -9.28 -22.17
CA ILE A 40 -1.79 -8.16 -22.38
C ILE A 40 -0.43 -8.43 -21.70
N PHE A 41 -0.44 -9.13 -20.57
CA PHE A 41 0.73 -9.32 -19.70
C PHE A 41 1.01 -10.80 -19.42
N SER A 42 2.28 -11.14 -19.18
CA SER A 42 2.63 -12.45 -18.65
C SER A 42 2.05 -12.65 -17.24
N ILE A 43 1.72 -13.91 -16.91
CA ILE A 43 1.16 -14.30 -15.60
C ILE A 43 1.99 -13.73 -14.45
N GLU A 44 3.31 -13.86 -14.54
CA GLU A 44 4.27 -13.38 -13.53
C GLU A 44 4.15 -11.88 -13.23
N ILE A 45 3.98 -11.07 -14.29
CA ILE A 45 3.83 -9.63 -14.21
C ILE A 45 2.48 -9.31 -13.55
N VAL A 46 1.41 -10.01 -13.92
CA VAL A 46 0.10 -9.78 -13.31
C VAL A 46 0.12 -10.14 -11.82
N LEU A 47 0.78 -11.24 -11.44
CA LEU A 47 0.93 -11.60 -10.02
C LEU A 47 1.69 -10.53 -9.23
N SER A 48 2.67 -9.88 -9.85
CA SER A 48 3.44 -8.79 -9.23
C SER A 48 2.62 -7.50 -9.07
N LEU A 49 1.56 -7.30 -9.88
CA LEU A 49 0.68 -6.13 -9.81
C LEU A 49 -0.41 -6.24 -8.72
N ILE A 50 -0.80 -7.46 -8.33
CA ILE A 50 -1.88 -7.69 -7.36
C ILE A 50 -1.62 -6.97 -6.02
N PRO A 51 -0.41 -7.08 -5.39
CA PRO A 51 -0.11 -6.33 -4.17
C PRO A 51 -0.22 -4.81 -4.31
N LEU A 52 0.12 -4.25 -5.48
CA LEU A 52 -0.03 -2.82 -5.74
C LEU A 52 -1.49 -2.37 -5.67
N MET A 53 -2.37 -3.13 -6.32
CA MET A 53 -3.80 -2.85 -6.38
C MET A 53 -4.42 -2.89 -4.97
N TYR A 54 -4.10 -3.91 -4.19
CA TYR A 54 -4.60 -4.05 -2.82
C TYR A 54 -4.10 -2.95 -1.90
N VAL A 55 -2.81 -2.60 -1.95
CA VAL A 55 -2.28 -1.52 -1.13
C VAL A 55 -2.98 -0.21 -1.46
N LEU A 56 -3.20 0.11 -2.74
CA LEU A 56 -3.89 1.35 -3.10
C LEU A 56 -5.31 1.40 -2.54
N ALA A 57 -6.08 0.31 -2.66
CA ALA A 57 -7.43 0.24 -2.14
C ALA A 57 -7.48 0.33 -0.60
N ILE A 58 -6.64 -0.44 0.10
CA ILE A 58 -6.60 -0.45 1.57
C ILE A 58 -6.06 0.86 2.11
N GLN A 59 -5.02 1.42 1.49
CA GLN A 59 -4.43 2.68 1.91
C GLN A 59 -5.44 3.82 1.81
N THR A 60 -6.23 3.85 0.74
CA THR A 60 -7.30 4.83 0.58
C THR A 60 -8.35 4.69 1.68
N ASP A 61 -8.82 3.47 1.99
CA ASP A 61 -9.76 3.25 3.10
C ASP A 61 -9.19 3.65 4.46
N VAL A 62 -7.96 3.24 4.76
CA VAL A 62 -7.31 3.51 6.06
C VAL A 62 -7.13 5.01 6.24
N PHE A 63 -6.44 5.69 5.31
CA PHE A 63 -6.17 7.11 5.48
C PHE A 63 -7.46 7.94 5.34
N HIS A 64 -8.32 7.68 4.36
CA HIS A 64 -9.56 8.46 4.20
C HIS A 64 -10.43 8.40 5.47
N TYR A 65 -10.63 7.22 6.06
CA TYR A 65 -11.43 7.08 7.29
C TYR A 65 -10.93 7.95 8.45
N ASP A 66 -9.62 7.96 8.69
CA ASP A 66 -9.04 8.70 9.81
C ASP A 66 -9.06 10.21 9.60
N PHE A 67 -8.83 10.64 8.37
CA PHE A 67 -8.76 12.05 8.02
C PHE A 67 -10.14 12.72 7.95
N THR A 68 -11.20 11.95 7.65
CA THR A 68 -12.57 12.48 7.57
C THR A 68 -13.27 12.52 8.93
N ASN A 69 -13.00 11.56 9.83
CA ASN A 69 -13.87 11.35 11.01
C ASN A 69 -13.17 11.38 12.39
N TYR A 70 -11.83 11.25 12.51
CA TYR A 70 -11.23 10.86 13.80
C TYR A 70 -9.87 11.48 14.17
N ILE A 71 -9.40 12.52 13.47
CA ILE A 71 -8.13 13.19 13.78
C ILE A 71 -8.05 13.59 15.26
N GLU A 72 -9.11 14.18 15.83
CA GLU A 72 -9.14 14.62 17.22
C GLU A 72 -9.02 13.48 18.24
N SER A 73 -9.62 12.31 17.95
CA SER A 73 -9.50 11.11 18.80
C SER A 73 -8.14 10.42 18.71
N LEU A 74 -7.41 10.64 17.61
CA LEU A 74 -6.05 10.14 17.44
C LEU A 74 -5.05 11.08 18.12
N LEU A 75 -5.33 12.37 18.14
CA LEU A 75 -4.56 13.39 18.87
C LEU A 75 -4.72 13.29 20.40
N SER A 76 -5.81 12.69 20.90
CA SER A 76 -5.99 12.48 22.35
C SER A 76 -5.16 11.31 22.91
N LEU A 77 -4.56 10.48 22.05
CA LEU A 77 -3.68 9.40 22.48
C LEU A 77 -2.28 9.97 22.83
N PRO A 78 -1.62 9.49 23.90
CA PRO A 78 -0.25 9.88 24.25
C PRO A 78 0.79 9.20 23.32
N ILE A 79 0.53 9.24 22.01
CA ILE A 79 1.32 8.58 20.98
C ILE A 79 1.63 9.62 19.90
N GLU A 80 2.90 9.70 19.52
CA GLU A 80 3.32 10.59 18.43
C GLU A 80 2.64 10.19 17.11
N ILE A 81 2.14 11.20 16.39
CA ILE A 81 1.49 11.05 15.06
C ILE A 81 2.35 10.20 14.11
N ILE A 82 3.66 10.38 14.14
CA ILE A 82 4.65 9.63 13.37
C ILE A 82 4.49 8.12 13.59
N ASN A 83 4.31 7.68 14.85
CA ASN A 83 4.14 6.28 15.21
C ASN A 83 2.76 5.74 14.81
N ILE A 84 1.73 6.60 14.82
CA ILE A 84 0.39 6.26 14.30
C ILE A 84 0.48 5.98 12.80
N ILE A 85 1.11 6.87 12.03
CA ILE A 85 1.25 6.73 10.57
C ILE A 85 2.07 5.48 10.25
N LYS A 86 3.22 5.26 10.92
CA LYS A 86 4.03 4.04 10.73
C LYS A 86 3.24 2.75 10.98
N SER A 87 2.49 2.70 12.08
CA SER A 87 1.68 1.52 12.43
C SER A 87 0.61 1.24 11.38
N LYS A 88 0.01 2.29 10.80
CA LYS A 88 -0.96 2.17 9.71
C LYS A 88 -0.33 1.68 8.42
N CYS A 89 0.85 2.18 8.05
CA CYS A 89 1.57 1.67 6.88
C CYS A 89 1.88 0.17 7.00
N ILE A 90 2.31 -0.28 8.19
CA ILE A 90 2.52 -1.71 8.48
C ILE A 90 1.20 -2.49 8.33
N PHE A 91 0.10 -1.98 8.90
CA PHE A 91 -1.22 -2.61 8.76
C PHE A 91 -1.67 -2.73 7.31
N ILE A 92 -1.54 -1.65 6.52
CA ILE A 92 -1.90 -1.59 5.11
C ILE A 92 -1.14 -2.68 4.34
N LEU A 93 0.18 -2.76 4.51
CA LEU A 93 1.00 -3.76 3.83
C LEU A 93 0.61 -5.18 4.26
N LEU A 94 0.54 -5.45 5.56
CA LEU A 94 0.17 -6.79 6.05
C LEU A 94 -1.17 -7.24 5.46
N LYS A 95 -2.19 -6.38 5.52
CA LYS A 95 -3.50 -6.70 4.97
C LYS A 95 -3.45 -6.89 3.46
N ALA A 96 -2.77 -6.02 2.73
CA ALA A 96 -2.68 -6.09 1.29
C ALA A 96 -1.97 -7.36 0.82
N TYR A 97 -0.84 -7.71 1.45
CA TYR A 97 -0.08 -8.91 1.10
C TYR A 97 -0.83 -10.19 1.47
N VAL A 98 -1.54 -10.23 2.60
CA VAL A 98 -2.41 -11.37 2.93
C VAL A 98 -3.50 -11.56 1.89
N GLN A 99 -4.20 -10.48 1.50
CA GLN A 99 -5.22 -10.57 0.45
C GLN A 99 -4.61 -10.93 -0.91
N SER A 100 -3.40 -10.42 -1.20
CA SER A 100 -2.69 -10.73 -2.44
C SER A 100 -2.31 -12.20 -2.51
N ILE A 101 -1.82 -12.80 -1.43
CA ILE A 101 -1.49 -14.23 -1.38
C ILE A 101 -2.72 -15.08 -1.71
N ILE A 102 -3.88 -14.75 -1.13
CA ILE A 102 -5.14 -15.46 -1.40
C ILE A 102 -5.49 -15.37 -2.90
N THR A 103 -5.47 -14.15 -3.44
CA THR A 103 -5.81 -13.93 -4.86
C THR A 103 -4.80 -14.59 -5.79
N THR A 104 -3.51 -14.47 -5.52
CA THR A 104 -2.43 -15.16 -6.24
C THR A 104 -2.67 -16.67 -6.23
N LEU A 105 -2.95 -17.29 -5.08
CA LEU A 105 -3.21 -18.73 -5.00
C LEU A 105 -4.40 -19.16 -5.88
N ILE A 106 -5.51 -18.41 -5.85
CA ILE A 106 -6.69 -18.68 -6.70
C ILE A 106 -6.29 -18.63 -8.18
N LEU A 107 -5.54 -17.62 -8.58
CA LEU A 107 -5.11 -17.41 -9.96
C LEU A 107 -4.09 -18.46 -10.41
N LEU A 108 -3.19 -18.89 -9.52
CA LEU A 108 -2.24 -19.96 -9.77
C LEU A 108 -2.95 -21.29 -10.01
N ILE A 109 -3.96 -21.61 -9.19
CA ILE A 109 -4.77 -22.81 -9.37
C ILE A 109 -5.44 -22.79 -10.74
N TYR A 110 -6.05 -21.66 -11.10
CA TYR A 110 -6.67 -21.48 -12.41
C TYR A 110 -5.65 -21.65 -13.56
N HIS A 111 -4.49 -21.02 -13.47
CA HIS A 111 -3.52 -21.05 -14.56
C HIS A 111 -2.85 -22.42 -14.76
N VAL A 112 -2.45 -23.08 -13.67
CA VAL A 112 -1.74 -24.36 -13.72
C VAL A 112 -2.70 -25.53 -13.98
N PHE A 113 -3.82 -25.60 -13.28
CA PHE A 113 -4.69 -26.78 -13.36
C PHE A 113 -5.79 -26.66 -14.40
N ILE A 114 -6.33 -25.45 -14.65
CA ILE A 114 -7.42 -25.25 -15.62
C ILE A 114 -6.85 -24.92 -16.99
N GLU A 115 -5.91 -23.98 -17.09
CA GLU A 115 -5.29 -23.64 -18.39
C GLU A 115 -4.14 -24.58 -18.78
N LYS A 116 -3.65 -25.44 -17.87
CA LYS A 116 -2.54 -26.39 -18.11
C LYS A 116 -1.29 -25.72 -18.69
N LYS A 117 -0.94 -24.55 -18.17
CA LYS A 117 0.26 -23.80 -18.58
C LYS A 117 1.36 -23.91 -17.53
N ASP A 118 2.58 -24.06 -18.02
CA ASP A 118 3.78 -24.04 -17.17
C ASP A 118 4.05 -22.64 -16.65
N MET A 119 4.50 -22.57 -15.39
CA MET A 119 4.97 -21.32 -14.81
C MET A 119 6.49 -21.27 -14.82
N VAL A 120 7.01 -20.28 -15.53
CA VAL A 120 8.42 -19.94 -15.53
C VAL A 120 8.55 -18.56 -14.91
N PHE A 121 9.27 -18.47 -13.79
CA PHE A 121 9.59 -17.20 -13.16
C PHE A 121 10.93 -16.66 -13.67
N SER A 122 10.92 -15.45 -14.25
CA SER A 122 12.15 -14.75 -14.62
C SER A 122 12.86 -14.20 -13.38
N VAL A 123 14.19 -14.18 -13.42
CA VAL A 123 15.02 -13.57 -12.36
C VAL A 123 14.62 -12.11 -12.09
N LYS A 124 14.21 -11.39 -13.14
CA LYS A 124 13.77 -10.00 -13.06
C LYS A 124 12.46 -9.86 -12.29
N THR A 125 11.51 -10.78 -12.53
CA THR A 125 10.25 -10.85 -11.78
C THR A 125 10.52 -11.12 -10.30
N PHE A 126 11.43 -12.07 -10.00
CA PHE A 126 11.79 -12.39 -8.63
C PHE A 126 12.38 -11.18 -7.88
N LEU A 127 13.27 -10.43 -8.54
CA LEU A 127 13.81 -9.20 -7.99
C LEU A 127 12.72 -8.14 -7.75
N LEU A 128 11.76 -8.00 -8.67
CA LEU A 128 10.63 -7.09 -8.50
C LEU A 128 9.79 -7.46 -7.27
N ILE A 129 9.51 -8.75 -7.04
CA ILE A 129 8.75 -9.23 -5.87
C ILE A 129 9.42 -8.85 -4.54
N ILE A 130 10.75 -8.73 -4.50
CA ILE A 130 11.50 -8.31 -3.30
C ILE A 130 11.52 -6.79 -3.15
N VAL A 131 11.81 -6.07 -4.24
CA VAL A 131 11.95 -4.60 -4.22
C VAL A 131 10.61 -3.92 -3.96
N LEU A 132 9.53 -4.47 -4.52
CA LEU A 132 8.19 -3.89 -4.46
C LEU A 132 7.69 -3.66 -3.02
N PRO A 133 7.69 -4.64 -2.09
CA PRO A 133 7.26 -4.41 -0.72
C PRO A 133 8.06 -3.32 0.02
N ILE A 134 9.38 -3.30 -0.17
CA ILE A 134 10.26 -2.31 0.46
C ILE A 134 9.90 -0.92 -0.05
N TRP A 135 9.85 -0.77 -1.36
CA TRP A 135 9.50 0.50 -2.00
C TRP A 135 8.12 0.99 -1.57
N GLN A 136 7.16 0.08 -1.54
CA GLN A 136 5.78 0.36 -1.21
C GLN A 136 5.61 0.78 0.26
N TYR A 137 6.40 0.22 1.18
CA TYR A 137 6.44 0.71 2.57
C TYR A 137 6.86 2.18 2.66
N TYR A 138 8.01 2.53 2.09
CA TYR A 138 8.51 3.90 2.12
C TYR A 138 7.56 4.86 1.41
N PHE A 139 7.00 4.44 0.27
CA PHE A 139 6.05 5.24 -0.47
C PHE A 139 4.75 5.46 0.30
N SER A 140 4.14 4.40 0.86
CA SER A 140 2.93 4.53 1.69
C SER A 140 3.18 5.39 2.93
N TYR A 141 4.37 5.31 3.52
CA TYR A 141 4.75 6.13 4.67
C TYR A 141 4.88 7.62 4.30
N PHE A 142 5.54 7.92 3.19
CA PHE A 142 5.60 9.27 2.65
C PHE A 142 4.22 9.83 2.36
N ILE A 143 3.35 9.07 1.68
CA ILE A 143 1.98 9.49 1.41
C ILE A 143 1.20 9.76 2.70
N GLY A 144 1.31 8.90 3.71
CA GLY A 144 0.67 9.12 5.01
C GLY A 144 1.12 10.42 5.68
N LEU A 145 2.42 10.74 5.62
CA LEU A 145 2.98 12.00 6.14
C LEU A 145 2.53 13.21 5.31
N VAL A 146 2.47 13.08 3.98
CA VAL A 146 2.01 14.15 3.08
C VAL A 146 0.53 14.44 3.32
N ILE A 147 -0.33 13.41 3.37
CA ILE A 147 -1.77 13.60 3.65
C ILE A 147 -1.97 14.26 5.01
N TRP A 148 -1.15 13.91 6.01
CA TRP A 148 -1.22 14.54 7.32
C TRP A 148 -0.86 16.03 7.28
N ASN A 149 0.27 16.37 6.64
CA ASN A 149 0.72 17.75 6.53
C ASN A 149 -0.17 18.61 5.60
N LEU A 150 -0.83 17.98 4.62
CA LEU A 150 -1.81 18.63 3.77
C LEU A 150 -3.14 18.77 4.52
N LYS A 151 -3.48 20.01 4.87
CA LYS A 151 -4.80 20.36 5.43
C LYS A 151 -5.94 19.87 4.50
N SER A 152 -7.15 19.72 5.06
CA SER A 152 -8.29 18.98 4.46
C SER A 152 -8.58 19.24 2.97
N LYS A 153 -8.36 20.46 2.46
CA LYS A 153 -8.68 20.85 1.08
C LYS A 153 -7.80 20.23 -0.01
N ILE A 154 -6.62 19.68 0.32
CA ILE A 154 -5.62 19.21 -0.69
C ILE A 154 -5.40 17.68 -0.63
N ARG A 155 -6.18 16.96 0.18
CA ARG A 155 -5.98 15.52 0.46
C ARG A 155 -6.21 14.59 -0.74
N ILE A 156 -6.78 15.08 -1.84
CA ILE A 156 -6.95 14.29 -3.07
C ILE A 156 -5.64 14.15 -3.87
N ILE A 157 -4.71 15.10 -3.73
CA ILE A 157 -3.45 15.12 -4.50
C ILE A 157 -2.60 13.87 -4.24
N PRO A 158 -2.39 13.42 -2.99
CA PRO A 158 -1.62 12.21 -2.74
C PRO A 158 -2.24 10.97 -3.39
N TYR A 159 -3.57 10.84 -3.39
CA TYR A 159 -4.25 9.71 -4.03
C TYR A 159 -4.13 9.75 -5.56
N LEU A 160 -4.27 10.92 -6.18
CA LEU A 160 -4.01 11.09 -7.61
C LEU A 160 -2.57 10.70 -7.97
N PHE A 161 -1.61 11.08 -7.13
CA PHE A 161 -0.21 10.70 -7.31
C PHE A 161 0.00 9.17 -7.22
N GLN A 162 -0.69 8.48 -6.30
CA GLN A 162 -0.64 7.01 -6.23
C GLN A 162 -1.21 6.35 -7.50
N ILE A 163 -2.30 6.89 -8.06
CA ILE A 163 -2.89 6.39 -9.31
C ILE A 163 -1.92 6.57 -10.48
N ILE A 164 -1.28 7.74 -10.60
CA ILE A 164 -0.28 8.00 -11.65
C ILE A 164 0.89 7.02 -11.56
N ILE A 165 1.37 6.73 -10.35
CA ILE A 165 2.44 5.76 -10.13
C ILE A 165 2.00 4.35 -10.53
N LEU A 166 0.79 3.93 -10.13
CA LEU A 166 0.23 2.63 -10.51
C LEU A 166 0.13 2.49 -12.04
N LEU A 167 -0.41 3.50 -12.72
CA LEU A 167 -0.50 3.54 -14.18
C LEU A 167 0.88 3.48 -14.84
N THR A 168 1.86 4.18 -14.28
CA THR A 168 3.24 4.16 -14.76
C THR A 168 3.86 2.76 -14.62
N CYS A 169 3.60 2.08 -13.48
CA CYS A 169 4.03 0.70 -13.27
C CYS A 169 3.41 -0.23 -14.33
N ILE A 170 2.10 -0.13 -14.55
CA ILE A 170 1.38 -0.93 -15.55
C ILE A 170 1.95 -0.68 -16.95
N LEU A 171 2.19 0.59 -17.33
CA LEU A 171 2.71 0.96 -18.64
C LEU A 171 4.15 0.47 -18.88
N LEU A 172 5.02 0.58 -17.87
CA LEU A 172 6.39 0.07 -17.99
C LEU A 172 6.42 -1.45 -18.07
N LEU A 173 5.55 -2.13 -17.31
CA LEU A 173 5.42 -3.58 -17.36
C LEU A 173 4.84 -4.05 -18.69
N SER A 174 3.97 -3.27 -19.35
CA SER A 174 3.35 -3.69 -20.63
C SER A 174 4.35 -3.65 -21.77
N LYS A 175 5.35 -2.78 -21.65
CA LYS A 175 6.51 -2.70 -22.55
C LYS A 175 7.64 -3.65 -22.15
N ASN A 176 7.42 -4.55 -21.19
CA ASN A 176 8.43 -5.47 -20.65
C ASN A 176 9.68 -4.76 -20.09
N MET A 177 9.52 -3.52 -19.59
CA MET A 177 10.61 -2.68 -19.08
C MET A 177 10.85 -2.90 -17.58
N VAL A 178 10.87 -4.17 -17.12
CA VAL A 178 11.00 -4.53 -15.69
C VAL A 178 12.28 -3.96 -15.06
N ASN A 179 13.41 -4.00 -15.78
CA ASN A 179 14.68 -3.45 -15.29
C ASN A 179 14.60 -1.94 -15.04
N ILE A 180 13.97 -1.21 -15.96
CA ILE A 180 13.79 0.25 -15.85
C ILE A 180 12.88 0.57 -14.67
N LEU A 181 11.81 -0.19 -14.48
CA LEU A 181 10.92 -0.04 -13.33
C LEU A 181 11.67 -0.21 -12.01
N ILE A 182 12.48 -1.26 -11.88
CA ILE A 182 13.29 -1.52 -10.67
C ILE A 182 14.27 -0.37 -10.43
N LEU A 183 14.96 0.11 -11.47
CA LEU A 183 15.87 1.25 -11.36
C LEU A 183 15.15 2.53 -10.91
N ILE A 184 13.96 2.81 -11.45
CA ILE A 184 13.14 3.95 -11.03
C ILE A 184 12.72 3.79 -9.57
N MET A 185 12.24 2.62 -9.17
CA MET A 185 11.84 2.35 -7.78
C MET A 185 13.01 2.60 -6.82
N LEU A 186 14.16 1.98 -7.09
CA LEU A 186 15.37 2.15 -6.27
C LEU A 186 15.87 3.60 -6.27
N GLY A 187 15.88 4.26 -7.43
CA GLY A 187 16.29 5.66 -7.57
C GLY A 187 15.37 6.61 -6.80
N LEU A 188 14.07 6.33 -6.74
CA LEU A 188 13.09 7.12 -6.00
C LEU A 188 13.12 6.89 -4.48
N LEU A 189 13.74 5.81 -3.98
CA LEU A 189 13.86 5.58 -2.53
C LEU A 189 14.59 6.72 -1.82
N LEU A 190 15.64 7.27 -2.43
CA LEU A 190 16.42 8.38 -1.87
C LEU A 190 15.59 9.66 -1.69
N PRO A 191 14.96 10.23 -2.75
CA PRO A 191 14.13 11.44 -2.59
C PRO A 191 12.93 11.19 -1.68
N ILE A 192 12.32 9.99 -1.70
CA ILE A 192 11.25 9.62 -0.76
C ILE A 192 11.76 9.65 0.69
N SER A 193 12.93 9.08 0.95
CA SER A 193 13.54 9.04 2.29
C SER A 193 13.88 10.45 2.81
N ILE A 194 14.41 11.32 1.94
CA ILE A 194 14.66 12.73 2.26
C ILE A 194 13.34 13.45 2.58
N GLY A 195 12.30 13.21 1.77
CA GLY A 195 10.96 13.77 1.99
C GLY A 195 10.36 13.33 3.32
N ILE A 196 10.45 12.05 3.65
CA ILE A 196 10.04 11.48 4.94
C ILE A 196 10.74 12.21 6.09
N LYS A 197 12.08 12.36 6.01
CA LYS A 197 12.86 13.03 7.07
C LYS A 197 12.36 14.46 7.30
N LYS A 198 12.23 15.26 6.23
CA LYS A 198 11.74 16.63 6.31
C LYS A 198 10.33 16.73 6.91
N LEU A 199 9.40 15.89 6.46
CA LEU A 199 8.02 15.89 6.96
C LEU A 199 7.94 15.46 8.43
N THR A 200 8.79 14.51 8.84
CA THR A 200 8.88 14.04 10.22
C THR A 200 9.42 15.14 11.15
N GLU A 201 10.43 15.88 10.72
CA GLU A 201 10.97 17.02 11.48
C GLU A 201 9.91 18.11 11.70
N THR A 202 9.10 18.45 10.68
CA THR A 202 7.98 19.39 10.81
C THR A 202 6.96 18.91 11.85
N LEU A 203 6.59 17.62 11.82
CA LEU A 203 5.61 17.04 12.74
C LEU A 203 6.10 16.96 14.18
N SER A 204 7.41 16.75 14.39
CA SER A 204 7.99 16.72 15.74
C SER A 204 7.86 18.07 16.48
N LYS A 205 7.72 19.17 15.73
CA LYS A 205 7.49 20.52 16.26
C LYS A 205 6.02 20.78 16.63
N GLU A 206 5.07 20.02 16.07
CA GLU A 206 3.63 20.14 16.34
C GLU A 206 3.18 19.43 17.63
N ARG A 207 4.07 19.20 18.62
CA ARG A 207 3.73 18.49 19.86
C ARG A 207 2.39 18.99 20.42
N ILE A 208 1.44 18.07 20.49
CA ILE A 208 0.12 18.23 21.07
C ILE A 208 0.32 18.82 22.46
N LEU A 209 0.03 20.10 22.62
CA LEU A 209 -0.09 20.75 23.92
C LEU A 209 -1.08 19.90 24.71
N LYS A 210 -0.58 19.12 25.68
CA LYS A 210 -1.41 18.53 26.72
C LYS A 210 -2.24 19.68 27.28
N ARG A 211 -3.54 19.74 26.95
CA ARG A 211 -4.47 20.46 27.80
C ARG A 211 -4.39 19.74 29.13
N SER A 212 -3.73 20.37 30.10
CA SER A 212 -3.82 20.02 31.50
C SER A 212 -5.31 19.92 31.84
N ILE A 213 -5.75 18.73 32.22
CA ILE A 213 -7.01 18.53 32.94
C ILE A 213 -6.80 19.10 34.34
#